data_AF-A0A927JLI5-F1
#
_entry.id   AF-A0A927JLI5-F1
#
_cell.length_a   1.000
_cell.length_b   1.000
_cell.length_c   1.000
_cell.angle_alpha   90.00
_cell.angle_beta   90.00
_cell.angle_gamma   90.00
#
_symmetry.space_group_name_H-M   'P 1'
#
loop_
_entity.id
_entity.type
_entity.pdbx_description
1 polymer ?
#
loop_
_entity_poly.entity_id
_entity_poly.type
_entity_poly.pdbx_seq_one_letter_code
_entity_poly.pdbx_strand_id
1 'polypeptide(L)'
;MEEILSSIKRIMAEEGEGPVRSRRPARPIATSASAMPYDDEGDSILELDDPIVPMPRISPEPVAPPRPMTTASIPRHGPVAEEADEPAPTPPSPPRPAVSEPDADAVEPLVSDRVAAASRQAIDQLTRTLSAAAPAPTPAGAPTADASLEGLVREMLRPMLRDWLDSRLPAIVEQHVAAEIARITGGR
;
A
#
# COMPACT_ATOMS: atom_id res chain seq x y z
N MET A 1 -40.88 -30.31 -20.42
CA MET A 1 -40.84 -28.84 -20.63
C MET A 1 -42.09 -28.18 -20.07
N GLU A 2 -43.28 -28.67 -20.40
CA GLU A 2 -44.56 -28.14 -19.89
C GLU A 2 -44.72 -28.25 -18.36
N GLU A 3 -44.18 -29.30 -17.74
CA GLU A 3 -44.17 -29.48 -16.28
C GLU A 3 -43.37 -28.39 -15.54
N ILE A 4 -42.22 -27.98 -16.10
CA ILE A 4 -41.36 -26.94 -15.53
C ILE A 4 -42.11 -25.59 -15.56
N LEU A 5 -42.77 -25.27 -16.68
CA LEU A 5 -43.55 -24.03 -16.81
C LEU A 5 -44.79 -24.03 -15.91
N SER A 6 -45.42 -25.19 -15.70
CA SER A 6 -46.57 -25.35 -14.81
C SER A 6 -46.19 -25.15 -13.34
N SER A 7 -45.00 -25.63 -12.94
CA SER A 7 -44.48 -25.47 -11.58
C SER A 7 -44.13 -23.99 -11.28
N ILE A 8 -43.45 -23.31 -12.20
CA ILE A 8 -43.13 -21.87 -12.04
C ILE A 8 -44.41 -21.03 -11.99
N LYS A 9 -45.40 -21.32 -12.86
CA LYS A 9 -46.69 -20.62 -12.86
C LYS A 9 -47.48 -20.83 -11.58
N ARG A 10 -47.42 -22.03 -10.98
CA ARG A 10 -48.05 -22.32 -9.70
C ARG A 10 -47.40 -21.55 -8.56
N ILE A 11 -46.07 -21.50 -8.49
CA ILE A 11 -45.34 -20.75 -7.45
C ILE A 11 -45.66 -19.25 -7.55
N MET A 12 -45.68 -18.68 -8.76
CA MET A 12 -46.04 -17.27 -8.95
C MET A 12 -47.50 -16.95 -8.60
N ALA A 13 -48.42 -17.88 -8.85
CA ALA A 13 -49.84 -17.72 -8.48
C ALA A 13 -50.07 -17.90 -6.98
N GLU A 14 -49.33 -18.80 -6.33
CA GLU A 14 -49.47 -19.15 -4.91
C GLU A 14 -48.72 -18.17 -3.99
N GLU A 15 -47.61 -17.57 -4.46
CA GLU A 15 -46.79 -16.61 -3.70
C GLU A 15 -47.26 -15.14 -3.86
N GLY A 16 -48.18 -14.87 -4.79
CA GLY A 16 -48.76 -13.54 -5.04
C GLY A 16 -49.99 -13.17 -4.19
N GLU A 17 -50.53 -14.10 -3.39
CA GLU A 17 -51.78 -13.90 -2.65
C GLU A 17 -51.57 -13.92 -1.11
N GLY A 18 -50.68 -13.04 -0.64
CA GLY A 18 -50.70 -12.52 0.72
C GLY A 18 -51.70 -11.35 0.83
N PRO A 19 -52.37 -11.11 1.98
CA PRO A 19 -53.56 -10.28 2.02
C PRO A 19 -53.28 -8.81 1.71
N VAL A 20 -53.84 -8.33 0.59
CA VAL A 20 -53.97 -6.91 0.25
C VAL A 20 -54.92 -6.26 1.26
N ARG A 21 -54.37 -5.63 2.31
CA ARG A 21 -55.15 -4.80 3.22
C ARG A 21 -55.48 -3.46 2.55
N SER A 22 -56.79 -3.27 2.32
CA SER A 22 -57.43 -2.04 1.87
C SER A 22 -56.92 -0.76 2.56
N ARG A 23 -56.65 0.23 1.72
CA ARG A 23 -56.49 1.66 2.02
C ARG A 23 -57.65 2.19 2.90
N ARG A 24 -57.32 2.93 3.97
CA ARG A 24 -58.21 3.90 4.68
C ARG A 24 -57.48 5.26 4.79
N PRO A 25 -58.19 6.41 4.82
CA PRO A 25 -57.61 7.72 4.53
C PRO A 25 -56.94 8.40 5.74
N ALA A 26 -56.18 9.44 5.40
CA ALA A 26 -55.20 10.15 6.21
C ALA A 26 -55.73 10.82 7.48
N ARG A 27 -54.84 10.85 8.49
CA ARG A 27 -54.81 11.82 9.60
C ARG A 27 -53.35 12.29 9.74
N PRO A 28 -53.05 13.60 9.80
CA PRO A 28 -51.68 14.05 9.87
C PRO A 28 -51.19 13.83 11.30
N ILE A 29 -50.34 12.82 11.48
CA ILE A 29 -49.57 12.68 12.70
C ILE A 29 -48.23 13.34 12.36
N ALA A 30 -47.98 14.47 13.00
CA ALA A 30 -46.65 15.07 13.08
C ALA A 30 -45.74 14.05 13.75
N THR A 31 -45.20 13.12 12.96
CA THR A 31 -44.17 12.21 13.42
C THR A 31 -42.87 12.93 13.15
N SER A 32 -42.32 13.45 14.23
CA SER A 32 -40.94 13.87 14.39
C SER A 32 -40.06 13.20 13.35
N ALA A 33 -39.43 14.02 12.50
CA ALA A 33 -38.22 13.61 11.85
C ALA A 33 -37.34 13.00 12.94
N SER A 34 -37.09 11.70 12.86
CA SER A 34 -35.83 11.19 13.35
C SER A 34 -34.79 11.73 12.38
N ALA A 35 -34.54 13.04 12.48
CA ALA A 35 -33.25 13.58 12.17
C ALA A 35 -32.32 12.82 13.10
N MET A 36 -31.58 11.86 12.55
CA MET A 36 -30.26 11.65 13.11
C MET A 36 -29.61 13.03 13.00
N PRO A 37 -29.23 13.70 14.10
CA PRO A 37 -28.24 14.74 13.98
C PRO A 37 -27.03 14.00 13.42
N TYR A 38 -26.74 14.19 12.14
CA TYR A 38 -25.35 14.15 11.72
C TYR A 38 -24.74 15.37 12.40
N ASP A 39 -24.42 15.21 13.69
CA ASP A 39 -23.42 16.04 14.32
C ASP A 39 -22.13 15.73 13.56
N ASP A 40 -21.65 16.75 12.87
CA ASP A 40 -20.25 17.13 12.89
C ASP A 40 -19.24 15.97 12.75
N GLU A 41 -19.08 15.48 11.54
CA GLU A 41 -17.81 14.91 11.07
C GLU A 41 -17.68 15.30 9.59
N GLY A 42 -17.86 16.61 9.36
CA GLY A 42 -17.16 17.26 8.28
C GLY A 42 -15.68 16.92 8.42
N ASP A 43 -15.01 16.86 7.28
CA ASP A 43 -13.57 16.90 7.15
C ASP A 43 -12.90 17.41 8.45
N SER A 44 -12.23 16.52 9.18
CA SER A 44 -11.12 16.97 10.03
C SER A 44 -10.06 17.52 9.09
N ILE A 45 -10.34 18.73 8.58
CA ILE A 45 -9.36 19.63 7.99
C ILE A 45 -8.40 19.88 9.14
N LEU A 46 -7.28 19.17 9.12
CA LEU A 46 -6.17 19.40 10.02
C LEU A 46 -5.57 20.76 9.68
N GLU A 47 -6.08 21.81 10.32
CA GLU A 47 -5.48 23.14 10.31
C GLU A 47 -4.19 23.06 11.15
N LEU A 48 -3.04 23.04 10.47
CA LEU A 48 -1.73 22.86 11.09
C LEU A 48 -1.13 24.22 11.45
N ASP A 49 -1.62 24.82 12.54
CA ASP A 49 -1.08 26.07 13.09
C ASP A 49 0.21 25.86 13.91
N ASP A 50 0.50 24.62 14.32
CA ASP A 50 1.72 24.28 15.04
C ASP A 50 2.91 24.06 14.07
N PRO A 51 4.05 24.73 14.28
CA PRO A 51 5.25 24.40 13.53
C PRO A 51 5.70 22.99 13.89
N ILE A 52 5.90 22.15 12.88
CA ILE A 52 6.49 20.80 13.05
C ILE A 52 7.88 20.99 13.67
N VAL A 53 8.01 20.72 14.96
CA VAL A 53 9.31 20.64 15.64
C VAL A 53 9.97 19.35 15.16
N PRO A 54 11.11 19.41 14.44
CA PRO A 54 11.78 18.20 14.01
C PRO A 54 12.22 17.41 15.24
N MET A 55 11.67 16.21 15.42
CA MET A 55 12.17 15.28 16.42
C MET A 55 13.64 14.94 16.12
N PRO A 56 14.48 14.70 17.13
CA PRO A 56 15.85 14.27 16.91
C PRO A 56 15.83 12.98 16.08
N ARG A 57 16.53 13.00 14.93
CA ARG A 57 16.69 11.80 14.10
C ARG A 57 17.41 10.76 14.95
N ILE A 58 16.78 9.61 15.17
CA ILE A 58 17.51 8.44 15.66
C ILE A 58 18.46 8.04 14.54
N SER A 59 19.73 8.39 14.68
CA SER A 59 20.77 7.92 13.76
C SER A 59 20.83 6.40 13.92
N PRO A 60 20.62 5.59 12.86
CA PRO A 60 20.83 4.16 12.98
C PRO A 60 22.31 3.94 13.34
N GLU A 61 22.56 3.27 14.46
CA GLU A 61 23.89 2.79 14.79
C GLU A 61 24.37 1.89 13.64
N PRO A 62 25.60 2.07 13.13
CA PRO A 62 26.07 1.30 12.00
C PRO A 62 26.17 -0.17 12.43
N VAL A 63 25.25 -1.00 11.93
CA VAL A 63 25.36 -2.45 12.05
C VAL A 63 26.63 -2.86 11.30
N ALA A 64 27.66 -3.25 12.05
CA ALA A 64 28.91 -3.74 11.48
C ALA A 64 28.60 -4.87 10.47
N PRO A 65 29.25 -4.89 9.29
CA PRO A 65 29.03 -5.96 8.33
C PRO A 65 29.36 -7.33 8.97
N PRO A 66 28.63 -8.40 8.61
CA PRO A 66 28.93 -9.72 9.14
C PRO A 66 30.36 -10.08 8.76
N ARG A 67 31.20 -10.36 9.77
CA ARG A 67 32.56 -10.83 9.57
C ARG A 67 32.49 -12.11 8.73
N PRO A 68 33.29 -12.25 7.66
CA PRO A 68 33.32 -13.49 6.90
C PRO A 68 33.77 -14.61 7.84
N MET A 69 32.90 -15.61 8.02
CA MET A 69 33.22 -16.81 8.77
C MET A 69 34.35 -17.51 8.01
N THR A 70 35.57 -17.39 8.51
CA THR A 70 36.69 -18.14 7.97
C THR A 70 36.40 -19.61 8.23
N THR A 71 36.45 -20.42 7.18
CA THR A 71 36.32 -21.88 7.28
C THR A 71 37.24 -22.39 8.39
N ALA A 72 36.67 -23.14 9.33
CA ALA A 72 37.37 -23.68 10.48
C ALA A 72 38.48 -24.63 10.01
N SER A 73 39.74 -24.21 10.15
CA SER A 73 40.86 -25.14 10.12
C SER A 73 40.94 -25.84 11.48
N ILE A 74 40.83 -27.16 11.45
CA ILE A 74 40.81 -28.09 12.58
C ILE A 74 42.07 -27.90 13.48
N PRO A 75 41.94 -27.93 14.82
CA PRO A 75 43.08 -27.70 15.71
C PRO A 75 44.01 -28.91 15.72
N ARG A 76 45.29 -28.72 15.37
CA ARG A 76 46.36 -29.64 15.78
C ARG A 76 47.03 -29.06 17.03
N HIS A 77 46.86 -29.74 18.15
CA HIS A 77 47.60 -29.48 19.37
C HIS A 77 49.10 -29.80 19.17
N GLY A 78 49.94 -28.88 19.61
CA GLY A 78 51.37 -29.07 19.89
C GLY A 78 51.80 -28.01 20.91
N PRO A 79 52.49 -28.35 22.01
CA PRO A 79 52.63 -27.46 23.16
C PRO A 79 53.95 -26.69 23.11
N VAL A 80 53.92 -25.35 23.16
CA VAL A 80 55.12 -24.57 23.51
C VAL A 80 54.73 -23.28 24.24
N ALA A 81 55.27 -23.20 25.46
CA ALA A 81 55.72 -22.04 26.22
C ALA A 81 54.82 -20.80 26.38
N GLU A 82 54.43 -20.62 27.63
CA GLU A 82 54.32 -19.33 28.31
C GLU A 82 55.59 -18.49 28.12
N GLU A 83 55.47 -17.35 27.44
CA GLU A 83 56.41 -16.23 27.56
C GLU A 83 55.59 -14.93 27.59
N ALA A 84 55.60 -14.30 28.77
CA ALA A 84 55.23 -12.90 28.91
C ALA A 84 56.24 -12.07 28.12
N ASP A 85 55.75 -11.26 27.18
CA ASP A 85 56.57 -10.21 26.56
C ASP A 85 55.81 -8.88 26.53
N GLU A 86 56.57 -7.85 26.82
CA GLU A 86 56.25 -6.45 27.08
C GLU A 86 55.43 -5.80 25.94
N PRO A 87 54.64 -4.74 26.17
CA PRO A 87 53.99 -4.02 25.08
C PRO A 87 55.06 -3.32 24.23
N ALA A 88 55.45 -3.94 23.12
CA ALA A 88 56.26 -3.28 22.10
C ALA A 88 55.51 -2.04 21.57
N PRO A 89 56.15 -0.86 21.48
CA PRO A 89 55.50 0.32 20.93
C PRO A 89 55.16 0.07 19.46
N THR A 90 53.88 0.15 19.12
CA THR A 90 53.40 0.10 17.75
C THR A 90 54.07 1.22 16.94
N PRO A 91 54.79 0.93 15.83
CA PRO A 91 55.29 1.98 14.97
C PRO A 91 54.11 2.78 14.40
N PRO A 92 54.22 4.11 14.22
CA PRO A 92 53.15 4.89 13.60
C PRO A 92 52.93 4.37 12.18
N SER A 93 51.73 3.84 11.93
CA SER A 93 51.30 3.56 10.57
C SER A 93 51.28 4.87 9.78
N PRO A 94 51.72 4.89 8.51
CA PRO A 94 51.55 6.07 7.66
C PRO A 94 50.05 6.43 7.60
N PRO A 95 49.70 7.72 7.52
CA PRO A 95 48.30 8.12 7.44
C PRO A 95 47.69 7.47 6.20
N ARG A 96 46.76 6.54 6.42
CA ARG A 96 45.85 6.08 5.38
C ARG A 96 45.14 7.34 4.88
N PRO A 97 45.10 7.62 3.56
CA PRO A 97 44.32 8.75 3.07
C PRO A 97 42.89 8.56 3.60
N ALA A 98 42.43 9.54 4.38
CA ALA A 98 41.04 9.62 4.77
C ALA A 98 40.25 9.68 3.47
N VAL A 99 39.58 8.59 3.13
CA VAL A 99 38.52 8.64 2.13
C VAL A 99 37.44 9.47 2.82
N SER A 100 37.35 10.75 2.47
CA SER A 100 36.21 11.59 2.85
C SER A 100 34.97 10.82 2.42
N GLU A 101 34.12 10.46 3.38
CA GLU A 101 32.76 10.03 3.05
C GLU A 101 32.15 11.15 2.22
N PRO A 102 31.63 10.87 1.01
CA PRO A 102 30.97 11.93 0.24
C PRO A 102 29.83 12.45 1.11
N ASP A 103 29.81 13.77 1.34
CA ASP A 103 28.71 14.44 2.01
C ASP A 103 27.39 13.92 1.43
N ALA A 104 26.53 13.35 2.27
CA ALA A 104 25.23 12.83 1.82
C ALA A 104 24.32 13.92 1.21
N ASP A 105 24.69 15.20 1.39
CA ASP A 105 24.08 16.37 0.75
C ASP A 105 24.64 16.70 -0.64
N ALA A 106 25.69 16.00 -1.09
CA ALA A 106 26.31 16.19 -2.41
C ALA A 106 25.84 15.16 -3.44
N VAL A 107 24.61 14.63 -3.30
CA VAL A 107 23.99 13.86 -4.38
C VAL A 107 23.57 14.85 -5.46
N GLU A 108 24.39 14.99 -6.50
CA GLU A 108 24.04 15.79 -7.66
C GLU A 108 22.67 15.35 -8.21
N PRO A 109 21.76 16.30 -8.50
CA PRO A 109 20.43 15.96 -8.99
C PRO A 109 20.54 15.23 -10.33
N LEU A 110 19.85 14.09 -10.44
CA LEU A 110 19.86 13.23 -11.64
C LEU A 110 19.33 13.94 -12.91
N VAL A 111 18.65 15.07 -12.75
CA VAL A 111 18.09 15.89 -13.82
C VAL A 111 18.31 17.35 -13.51
N SER A 112 18.62 18.14 -14.55
CA SER A 112 18.71 19.59 -14.41
C SER A 112 17.35 20.23 -14.08
N ASP A 113 17.39 21.35 -13.35
CA ASP A 113 16.18 22.13 -13.01
C ASP A 113 15.34 22.51 -14.23
N ARG A 114 16.01 22.78 -15.35
CA ARG A 114 15.35 23.09 -16.62
C ARG A 114 14.53 21.92 -17.15
N VAL A 115 15.07 20.70 -17.09
CA VAL A 115 14.37 19.49 -17.53
C VAL A 115 13.21 19.20 -16.59
N ALA A 116 13.43 19.31 -15.28
CA ALA A 116 12.36 19.14 -14.28
C ALA A 116 11.20 20.13 -14.48
N ALA A 117 11.50 21.41 -14.74
CA ALA A 117 10.50 22.44 -15.01
C ALA A 117 9.75 22.17 -16.33
N ALA A 118 10.46 21.77 -17.38
CA ALA A 118 9.84 21.42 -18.67
C ALA A 118 8.91 20.20 -18.55
N SER A 119 9.29 19.18 -17.78
CA SER A 119 8.45 18.00 -17.52
C SER A 119 7.18 18.36 -16.76
N ARG A 120 7.28 19.17 -15.69
CA ARG A 120 6.11 19.67 -14.95
C ARG A 120 5.17 20.44 -15.87
N GLN A 121 5.70 21.36 -16.67
CA GLN A 121 4.92 22.14 -17.63
C GLN A 121 4.23 21.27 -18.68
N ALA A 122 4.88 20.21 -19.19
CA ALA A 122 4.28 19.28 -20.15
C ALA A 122 3.14 18.48 -19.53
N ILE A 123 3.30 18.03 -18.28
CA ILE A 123 2.25 17.34 -17.52
C ILE A 123 1.07 18.28 -17.26
N ASP A 124 1.31 19.53 -16.86
CA ASP A 124 0.25 20.53 -16.64
C ASP A 124 -0.54 20.82 -17.93
N GLN A 125 0.15 20.90 -19.06
CA GLN A 125 -0.49 21.04 -20.36
C GLN A 125 -1.36 19.83 -20.69
N LEU A 126 -0.84 18.61 -20.47
CA LEU A 126 -1.60 17.39 -20.69
C LEU A 126 -2.85 17.34 -19.81
N THR A 127 -2.70 17.59 -18.50
CA THR A 127 -3.83 17.64 -17.56
C THR A 127 -4.89 18.64 -18.02
N ARG A 128 -4.49 19.86 -18.43
CA ARG A 128 -5.43 20.84 -18.98
C ARG A 128 -6.12 20.35 -20.24
N THR A 129 -5.41 19.72 -21.17
CA THR A 129 -6.03 19.20 -22.40
C THR A 129 -7.01 18.06 -22.12
N LEU A 130 -6.68 17.16 -21.18
CA LEU A 130 -7.56 16.06 -20.77
C LEU A 130 -8.79 16.57 -20.02
N SER A 131 -8.62 17.54 -19.10
CA SER A 131 -9.73 18.18 -18.39
C SER A 131 -10.62 19.02 -19.31
N ALA A 132 -10.06 19.67 -20.33
CA ALA A 132 -10.84 20.40 -21.34
C ALA A 132 -11.55 19.47 -22.33
N ALA A 133 -11.03 18.26 -22.54
CA ALA A 133 -11.66 17.22 -23.34
C ALA A 133 -12.69 16.38 -22.56
N ALA A 134 -12.81 16.58 -21.25
CA ALA A 134 -13.81 15.91 -20.44
C ALA A 134 -15.21 16.39 -20.87
N PRO A 135 -16.12 15.49 -21.31
CA PRO A 135 -17.47 15.87 -21.66
C PRO A 135 -18.18 16.48 -20.44
N ALA A 136 -19.07 17.46 -20.68
CA ALA A 136 -19.89 18.08 -19.65
C ALA A 136 -20.56 17.01 -18.75
N PRO A 137 -20.67 17.23 -17.43
CA PRO A 137 -21.19 16.23 -16.51
C PRO A 137 -22.61 15.86 -16.93
N THR A 138 -22.77 14.67 -17.51
CA THR A 138 -24.07 14.08 -17.78
C THR A 138 -24.72 13.76 -16.43
N PRO A 139 -25.95 14.21 -16.16
CA PRO A 139 -26.63 13.91 -14.91
C PRO A 139 -27.15 12.47 -14.95
N ALA A 140 -26.27 11.48 -14.76
CA ALA A 140 -26.60 10.10 -14.41
C ALA A 140 -25.33 9.28 -14.09
N GLY A 141 -24.83 9.40 -12.86
CA GLY A 141 -24.31 8.30 -12.03
C GLY A 141 -23.24 7.31 -12.53
N ALA A 142 -22.66 7.44 -13.72
CA ALA A 142 -21.57 6.58 -14.18
C ALA A 142 -20.28 7.40 -14.23
N PRO A 143 -19.28 7.12 -13.37
CA PRO A 143 -18.01 7.83 -13.43
C PRO A 143 -17.33 7.49 -14.76
N THR A 144 -16.95 8.52 -15.51
CA THR A 144 -16.02 8.42 -16.64
C THR A 144 -14.60 8.13 -16.10
N ALA A 145 -14.44 7.03 -15.37
CA ALA A 145 -13.16 6.61 -14.80
C ALA A 145 -12.10 6.48 -15.90
N ASP A 146 -12.50 6.05 -17.09
CA ASP A 146 -11.63 5.82 -18.26
C ASP A 146 -11.08 7.11 -18.89
N ALA A 147 -11.70 8.28 -18.65
CA ALA A 147 -11.24 9.56 -19.17
C ALA A 147 -10.37 10.35 -18.17
N SER A 148 -10.27 9.85 -16.94
CA SER A 148 -9.46 10.46 -15.88
C SER A 148 -8.00 9.99 -15.95
N LEU A 149 -7.08 10.79 -15.39
CA LEU A 149 -5.68 10.39 -15.22
C LEU A 149 -5.57 9.08 -14.41
N GLU A 150 -6.43 8.90 -13.42
CA GLU A 150 -6.49 7.67 -12.63
C GLU A 150 -6.81 6.45 -13.51
N GLY A 151 -7.76 6.60 -14.45
CA GLY A 151 -8.08 5.57 -15.43
C GLY A 151 -6.88 5.17 -16.26
N LEU A 152 -6.16 6.15 -16.83
CA LEU A 152 -4.98 5.88 -17.64
C LEU A 152 -3.87 5.19 -16.82
N VAL A 153 -3.58 5.67 -15.61
CA VAL A 153 -2.59 5.06 -14.72
C VAL A 153 -2.99 3.64 -14.36
N ARG A 154 -4.28 3.39 -14.09
CA ARG A 154 -4.80 2.05 -13.79
C ARG A 154 -4.66 1.11 -14.98
N GLU A 155 -4.95 1.56 -16.20
CA GLU A 155 -4.74 0.78 -17.42
C GLU A 155 -3.25 0.43 -17.62
N MET A 156 -2.34 1.36 -17.32
CA MET A 156 -0.90 1.13 -17.40
C MET A 156 -0.38 0.18 -16.30
N LEU A 157 -0.91 0.26 -15.08
CA LEU A 157 -0.48 -0.58 -13.96
C LEU A 157 -1.08 -1.99 -14.00
N ARG A 158 -2.24 -2.17 -14.65
CA ARG A 158 -2.92 -3.47 -14.74
C ARG A 158 -2.03 -4.62 -15.26
N PRO A 159 -1.25 -4.48 -16.36
CA PRO A 159 -0.38 -5.57 -16.81
C PRO A 159 0.73 -5.89 -15.80
N MET A 160 1.37 -4.89 -15.20
CA MET A 160 2.45 -5.12 -14.23
C MET A 160 1.95 -5.82 -12.96
N LEU A 161 0.77 -5.43 -12.47
CA LEU A 161 0.15 -6.06 -11.31
C LEU A 161 -0.32 -7.48 -11.62
N ARG A 162 -0.83 -7.73 -12.83
CA ARG A 162 -1.21 -9.07 -13.28
C ARG A 162 -0.01 -10.02 -13.27
N ASP A 163 1.08 -9.66 -13.93
CA ASP A 163 2.26 -10.52 -14.04
C ASP A 163 2.86 -10.82 -12.65
N TRP A 164 2.84 -9.83 -11.76
CA TRP A 164 3.26 -10.01 -10.38
C TRP A 164 2.33 -10.96 -9.61
N LEU A 165 1.02 -10.78 -9.71
CA LEU A 165 0.04 -11.65 -9.06
C LEU A 165 0.16 -13.08 -9.60
N ASP A 166 0.26 -13.27 -10.91
CA ASP A 166 0.41 -14.60 -11.51
C ASP A 166 1.67 -15.32 -11.00
N SER A 167 2.74 -14.57 -10.74
CA SER A 167 4.01 -15.13 -10.23
C SER A 167 4.06 -15.32 -8.71
N ARG A 168 3.28 -14.55 -7.93
CA ARG A 168 3.42 -14.48 -6.46
C ARG A 168 2.21 -15.02 -5.70
N LEU A 169 1.02 -14.93 -6.27
CA LEU A 169 -0.21 -15.37 -5.64
C LEU A 169 -0.21 -16.87 -5.30
N PRO A 170 0.29 -17.80 -6.15
CA PRO A 170 0.28 -19.23 -5.82
C PRO A 170 0.96 -19.55 -4.49
N ALA A 171 2.16 -19.01 -4.27
CA ALA A 171 2.92 -19.23 -3.03
C ALA A 171 2.21 -18.64 -1.80
N ILE A 172 1.61 -17.45 -1.94
CA ILE A 172 0.84 -16.81 -0.85
C ILE A 172 -0.35 -17.68 -0.47
N VAL A 173 -1.10 -18.19 -1.46
CA VAL A 173 -2.26 -19.05 -1.21
C VAL A 173 -1.85 -20.37 -0.58
N GLU A 174 -0.79 -21.03 -1.05
CA GLU A 174 -0.28 -22.26 -0.46
C GLU A 174 0.07 -22.08 1.02
N GLN A 175 0.70 -20.96 1.39
CA GLN A 175 1.01 -20.65 2.78
C GLN A 175 -0.25 -20.52 3.64
N HIS A 176 -1.26 -19.80 3.16
CA HIS A 176 -2.52 -19.63 3.88
C HIS A 176 -3.32 -20.95 3.97
N VAL A 177 -3.34 -21.75 2.92
CA VAL A 177 -4.00 -23.07 2.91
C VAL A 177 -3.28 -24.04 3.85
N ALA A 178 -1.95 -24.08 3.84
CA ALA A 178 -1.19 -24.93 4.75
C ALA A 178 -1.42 -24.53 6.23
N ALA A 179 -1.45 -23.22 6.52
CA ALA A 179 -1.79 -22.72 7.84
C ALA A 179 -3.21 -23.10 8.26
N GLU A 180 -4.16 -23.02 7.33
CA GLU A 180 -5.57 -23.37 7.58
C GLU A 180 -5.76 -24.88 7.80
N ILE A 181 -5.09 -25.72 7.01
CA ILE A 181 -5.10 -27.18 7.21
C ILE A 181 -4.47 -27.55 8.56
N ALA A 182 -3.33 -26.95 8.90
CA ALA A 182 -2.67 -27.19 10.19
C ALA A 182 -3.58 -26.80 11.37
N ARG A 183 -4.31 -25.69 11.25
CA ARG A 183 -5.27 -25.22 12.26
C ARG A 183 -6.42 -26.20 12.45
N ILE A 184 -7.00 -26.71 11.36
CA ILE A 184 -8.12 -27.66 11.41
C ILE A 184 -7.66 -29.03 11.93
N THR A 185 -6.45 -29.46 11.56
CA THR A 185 -5.93 -30.79 11.92
C THR A 185 -5.33 -30.85 13.33
N GLY A 186 -4.72 -29.76 13.81
CA GLY A 186 -4.12 -29.68 15.15
C GLY A 186 -5.08 -29.25 16.28
N GLY A 187 -6.31 -28.85 15.95
CA GLY A 187 -7.31 -28.36 16.91
C GLY A 187 -8.17 -29.45 17.57
N ARG A 188 -7.69 -30.68 17.77
CA ARG A 188 -8.43 -31.77 18.42
C ARG A 188 -7.66 -32.35 19.61
#